data_AF-A0A0M2K7C3-F1
#
_entry.id   AF-A0A0M2K7C3-F1
#
_cell.length_a   1.000
_cell.length_b   1.000
_cell.length_c   1.000
_cell.angle_alpha   90.00
_cell.angle_beta   90.00
_cell.angle_gamma   90.00
#
_symmetry.space_group_name_H-M   'P 1'
#
loop_
_entity.id
_entity.type
_entity.pdbx_description
1 polymer ?
#
loop_
_entity_poly.entity_id
_entity_poly.type
_entity_poly.pdbx_seq_one_letter_code
_entity_poly.pdbx_strand_id
1 'polypeptide(L)'
;MENQMRRLKIFLAGIAGVATGLILIFILFPHMALFINGPVVSNDQMDQNAILLLISFPSFAALGALMGVLLMRHRLNKKRQS
;
A
#
# COMPACT_ATOMS: atom_id res chain seq x y z
N MET A 1 -19.78 19.66 13.15
CA MET A 1 -18.71 19.80 12.13
C MET A 1 -17.45 18.99 12.46
N GLU A 2 -17.03 18.92 13.73
CA GLU A 2 -15.83 18.19 14.16
C GLU A 2 -15.75 16.72 13.71
N ASN A 3 -16.85 15.96 13.80
CA ASN A 3 -16.91 14.57 13.36
C ASN A 3 -16.69 14.40 11.84
N GLN A 4 -17.13 15.37 11.02
CA GLN A 4 -16.91 15.32 9.58
C GLN A 4 -15.44 15.56 9.24
N MET A 5 -14.82 16.57 9.86
CA MET A 5 -13.38 16.84 9.69
C MET A 5 -12.51 15.68 10.16
N ARG A 6 -12.93 14.97 11.21
CA ARG A 6 -12.24 13.76 11.68
C ARG A 6 -12.28 12.63 10.65
N ARG A 7 -13.46 12.38 10.07
CA ARG A 7 -13.64 11.36 9.01
C ARG A 7 -12.82 11.72 7.77
N LEU A 8 -12.85 13.00 7.36
CA LEU A 8 -12.07 13.50 6.22
C LEU A 8 -10.57 13.28 6.42
N LYS A 9 -10.04 13.60 7.61
CA LYS A 9 -8.62 13.38 7.95
C LYS A 9 -8.21 11.90 7.84
N ILE A 10 -9.07 11.00 8.32
CA ILE A 10 -8.82 9.55 8.23
C ILE A 10 -8.88 9.09 6.78
N PHE A 11 -9.84 9.58 6.01
CA PHE A 11 -9.97 9.26 4.59
C PHE A 11 -8.76 9.73 3.78
N LEU A 12 -8.33 10.98 3.96
CA LEU A 12 -7.12 11.51 3.32
C LEU A 12 -5.86 10.73 3.72
N ALA A 13 -5.75 10.32 4.99
CA ALA A 13 -4.65 9.48 5.43
C ALA A 13 -4.69 8.09 4.78
N GLY A 14 -5.89 7.53 4.53
CA GLY A 14 -6.06 6.32 3.74
C GLY A 14 -5.58 6.47 2.30
N ILE A 15 -5.94 7.57 1.62
CA ILE A 15 -5.46 7.88 0.26
C ILE A 15 -3.94 8.04 0.23
N ALA A 16 -3.37 8.79 1.18
CA ALA A 16 -1.92 8.92 1.31
C ALA A 16 -1.23 7.57 1.57
N GLY A 17 -1.88 6.72 2.37
CA GLY A 17 -1.48 5.35 2.61
C GLY A 17 -1.45 4.51 1.33
N VAL A 18 -2.52 4.56 0.51
CA VAL A 18 -2.56 3.90 -0.81
C VAL A 18 -1.39 4.37 -1.66
N ALA A 19 -1.21 5.68 -1.82
CA ALA A 19 -0.12 6.23 -2.62
C ALA A 19 1.26 5.73 -2.13
N THR A 20 1.47 5.69 -0.82
CA THR A 20 2.71 5.18 -0.22
C THR A 20 2.91 3.69 -0.51
N GLY A 21 1.87 2.88 -0.39
CA GLY A 21 1.92 1.45 -0.71
C GLY A 21 2.23 1.20 -2.18
N LEU A 22 1.64 1.99 -3.09
CA LEU A 22 1.89 1.91 -4.53
C LEU A 22 3.33 2.31 -4.91
N ILE A 23 3.86 3.36 -4.29
CA ILE A 23 5.27 3.76 -4.46
C ILE A 23 6.19 2.65 -3.96
N LEU A 24 5.86 2.05 -2.82
CA LEU A 24 6.67 0.99 -2.23
C LEU A 24 6.73 -0.26 -3.12
N ILE A 25 5.59 -0.71 -3.68
CA ILE A 25 5.62 -1.85 -4.61
C ILE A 25 6.35 -1.51 -5.89
N PHE A 26 6.29 -0.27 -6.40
CA PHE A 26 7.05 0.13 -7.58
C PHE A 26 8.57 -0.02 -7.38
N ILE A 27 9.06 0.28 -6.17
CA ILE A 27 10.48 0.16 -5.81
C ILE A 27 10.86 -1.31 -5.52
N LEU A 28 9.99 -2.05 -4.82
CA LEU A 28 10.28 -3.41 -4.37
C LEU A 28 10.04 -4.47 -5.45
N PHE A 29 9.13 -4.22 -6.40
CA PHE A 29 8.71 -5.22 -7.38
C PHE A 29 9.86 -5.80 -8.22
N PRO A 30 10.83 -5.02 -8.75
CA PRO A 30 11.96 -5.59 -9.50
C PRO A 30 12.78 -6.58 -8.68
N HIS A 31 12.97 -6.30 -7.39
CA HIS A 31 13.71 -7.16 -6.47
C HIS A 31 12.90 -8.43 -6.14
N MET A 32 11.59 -8.29 -5.91
CA MET A 32 10.69 -9.42 -5.67
C MET A 32 10.58 -10.34 -6.88
N ALA A 33 10.44 -9.77 -8.09
CA ALA A 33 10.37 -10.52 -9.34
C ALA A 33 11.64 -11.35 -9.56
N LEU A 34 12.81 -10.75 -9.35
CA LEU A 34 14.09 -11.44 -9.45
C LEU A 34 14.25 -12.53 -8.38
N PHE A 35 13.83 -12.27 -7.14
CA PHE A 35 13.97 -13.22 -6.04
C PHE A 35 13.05 -14.43 -6.18
N ILE A 36 11.81 -14.23 -6.64
CA ILE A 36 10.78 -15.28 -6.71
C ILE A 36 10.90 -16.08 -8.01
N ASN A 37 10.97 -15.41 -9.16
CA ASN A 37 10.90 -16.06 -10.48
C ASN A 37 12.26 -16.09 -11.21
N GLY A 38 13.28 -15.39 -10.71
CA GLY A 38 14.58 -15.28 -11.37
C GLY A 38 14.59 -14.28 -12.54
N PRO A 39 15.73 -14.20 -13.28
CA PRO A 39 15.84 -13.34 -14.44
C PRO A 39 14.90 -13.80 -15.57
N VAL A 40 14.27 -12.83 -16.25
CA VAL A 40 13.35 -13.12 -17.37
C VAL A 40 14.18 -13.53 -18.60
N VAL A 41 14.21 -14.83 -18.85
CA VAL A 41 14.84 -15.45 -20.03
C VAL A 41 13.83 -16.19 -20.91
N SER A 42 12.61 -16.42 -20.43
CA SER A 42 11.49 -17.01 -21.19
C SER A 42 10.17 -16.28 -20.95
N ASN A 43 9.18 -16.56 -21.82
CA ASN A 43 7.83 -16.01 -21.69
C ASN A 43 7.13 -16.49 -20.40
N ASP A 44 7.38 -17.73 -19.96
CA ASP A 44 6.77 -18.27 -18.73
C ASP A 44 7.12 -17.43 -17.50
N GLN A 45 8.36 -16.94 -17.41
CA GLN A 45 8.81 -16.10 -16.31
C GLN A 45 8.22 -14.68 -16.39
N MET A 46 8.02 -14.17 -17.61
CA MET A 46 7.34 -12.89 -17.83
C MET A 46 5.89 -12.96 -17.37
N ASP A 47 5.18 -14.04 -17.72
CA ASP A 47 3.79 -14.27 -17.32
C ASP A 47 3.66 -14.43 -15.80
N GLN A 48 4.57 -15.17 -15.17
CA GLN A 48 4.62 -15.30 -13.71
C GLN A 48 4.88 -13.96 -13.02
N ASN A 49 5.77 -13.12 -13.56
CA ASN A 49 6.00 -11.78 -13.04
C ASN A 49 4.78 -10.86 -13.23
N ALA A 50 4.04 -10.98 -14.34
CA ALA A 50 2.81 -10.25 -14.54
C ALA A 50 1.73 -10.63 -13.52
N ILE A 51 1.56 -11.92 -13.23
CA ILE A 51 0.66 -12.42 -12.18
C ILE A 51 1.10 -11.91 -10.80
N LEU A 52 2.40 -11.97 -10.51
CA LEU A 52 2.97 -11.46 -9.26
C LEU A 52 2.68 -9.96 -9.09
N LEU A 53 2.82 -9.16 -10.15
CA LEU A 53 2.49 -7.73 -10.12
C LEU A 53 0.99 -7.52 -9.88
N LEU A 54 0.15 -8.27 -10.59
CA LEU A 54 -1.31 -8.17 -10.50
C LEU A 54 -1.84 -8.46 -9.09
N ILE A 55 -1.18 -9.36 -8.35
CA ILE A 55 -1.53 -9.67 -6.96
C ILE A 55 -0.90 -8.64 -6.02
N SER A 56 0.40 -8.35 -6.19
CA SER A 56 1.16 -7.50 -5.26
C SER A 56 0.66 -6.06 -5.26
N PHE A 57 0.31 -5.52 -6.42
CA PHE A 57 -0.13 -4.12 -6.55
C PHE A 57 -1.38 -3.80 -5.71
N PRO A 58 -2.51 -4.52 -5.84
CA PRO A 58 -3.67 -4.30 -4.97
C PRO A 58 -3.40 -4.66 -3.51
N SER A 59 -2.57 -5.68 -3.22
CA SER A 59 -2.20 -6.02 -1.84
C SER A 59 -1.47 -4.87 -1.15
N PHE A 60 -0.47 -4.26 -1.81
CA PHE A 60 0.28 -3.13 -1.25
C PHE A 60 -0.58 -1.87 -1.16
N ALA A 61 -1.47 -1.62 -2.12
CA ALA A 61 -2.45 -0.54 -2.04
C ALA A 61 -3.36 -0.70 -0.80
N ALA A 62 -3.90 -1.91 -0.58
CA ALA A 62 -4.76 -2.20 0.56
C ALA A 62 -4.01 -2.08 1.90
N LEU A 63 -2.80 -2.64 2.00
CA LEU A 63 -1.94 -2.52 3.19
C LEU A 63 -1.61 -1.07 3.50
N GLY A 64 -1.23 -0.30 2.47
CA GLY A 64 -0.97 1.13 2.59
C GLY A 64 -2.19 1.91 3.12
N ALA A 65 -3.37 1.67 2.55
CA ALA A 65 -4.62 2.27 3.00
C ALA A 65 -4.92 1.96 4.47
N LEU A 66 -4.82 0.68 4.84
CA LEU A 66 -5.04 0.20 6.20
C LEU A 66 -4.07 0.86 7.18
N MET A 67 -2.77 0.90 6.87
CA MET A 67 -1.78 1.58 7.68
C MET A 67 -2.09 3.07 7.84
N GLY A 68 -2.39 3.78 6.74
CA GLY A 68 -2.73 5.20 6.79
C GLY A 68 -3.95 5.49 7.67
N VAL A 69 -5.01 4.69 7.54
CA VAL A 69 -6.22 4.80 8.35
C VAL A 69 -5.94 4.50 9.81
N LEU A 70 -5.25 3.39 10.12
CA LEU A 70 -4.96 2.96 11.49
C LEU A 70 -4.05 3.96 12.22
N LEU A 71 -2.99 4.43 11.56
CA LEU A 71 -2.08 5.43 12.11
C LEU A 71 -2.82 6.73 12.41
N MET A 72 -3.67 7.20 11.50
CA MET A 72 -4.40 8.45 11.72
C MET A 72 -5.44 8.30 12.84
N ARG A 73 -6.16 7.17 12.91
CA ARG A 73 -7.06 6.86 14.02
C ARG A 73 -6.31 6.85 15.36
N HIS A 74 -5.18 6.18 15.43
CA HIS A 74 -4.33 6.13 16.62
C HIS A 74 -3.87 7.53 17.05
N ARG A 75 -3.38 8.35 16.11
CA ARG A 75 -2.93 9.72 16.39
C ARG A 75 -4.07 10.62 16.89
N LEU A 76 -5.26 10.52 16.30
CA LEU A 76 -6.42 11.31 16.71
C LEU A 76 -6.93 10.90 18.09
N ASN A 77 -6.92 9.61 18.41
CA ASN A 77 -7.30 9.11 19.74
C ASN A 77 -6.31 9.58 20.82
N LYS A 78 -5.00 9.55 20.52
CA LYS A 78 -3.97 10.05 21.44
C LYS A 78 -4.13 11.55 21.72
N LYS A 79 -4.45 12.36 20.69
CA LYS A 79 -4.71 13.80 20.85
C LYS A 79 -5.95 14.11 21.70
N ARG A 80 -6.90 13.19 21.84
CA ARG A 80 -8.12 13.40 22.64
C ARG A 80 -7.91 13.13 24.13
N GLN A 81 -6.86 12.39 24.48
CA GLN A 81 -6.53 12.00 25.87
C GLN A 81 -5.50 12.93 26.54
N SER A 82 -4.95 13.88 25.77
CA SER A 82 -4.04 14.94 26.25
C SER A 82 -4.77 16.26 26.28
#